data_AF-A0A2T1C1C5-F1
#
_entry.id   AF-A0A2T1C1C5-F1
#
_cell.length_a   1.000
_cell.length_b   1.000
_cell.length_c   1.000
_cell.angle_alpha   90.00
_cell.angle_beta   90.00
_cell.angle_gamma   90.00
#
_symmetry.space_group_name_H-M   'P 1'
#
loop_
_entity.id
_entity.type
_entity.pdbx_description
1 polymer ?
#
loop_
_entity_poly.entity_id
_entity_poly.type
_entity_poly.pdbx_seq_one_letter_code
_entity_poly.pdbx_strand_id
1 'polypeptide(L)'
;MFPNNLLEIGQHQEAQKLLAQEVPRFKQIAQTWGSELISDRNSSLSTAYRFSAPIFNNYITPERVARIKEISPNDSNLNNDSIRWKKNEAAVALEMSNAKQRYNQTWVHQQIAVAEYLDALSELAARLDTLQDFAALCEAKEVKSSKELLPDETAKPGLYLLPA
;
A
#
# COMPACT_ATOMS: atom_id res chain seq x y z
N MET A 1 14.83 0.00 -18.65
CA MET A 1 13.68 0.49 -19.45
C MET A 1 12.44 0.33 -18.59
N PHE A 2 11.59 1.34 -18.45
CA PHE A 2 10.42 1.27 -17.57
C PHE A 2 9.25 0.55 -18.28
N PRO A 3 8.45 -0.27 -17.56
CA PRO A 3 7.35 -1.03 -18.15
C PRO A 3 6.33 -0.14 -18.88
N ASN A 4 6.08 1.06 -18.37
CA ASN A 4 5.18 2.01 -19.02
C ASN A 4 5.66 2.42 -20.43
N ASN A 5 6.97 2.61 -20.61
CA ASN A 5 7.55 2.95 -21.91
C ASN A 5 7.40 1.79 -22.91
N LEU A 6 7.46 0.54 -22.45
CA LEU A 6 7.28 -0.63 -23.29
C LEU A 6 5.83 -0.73 -23.80
N LEU A 7 4.85 -0.44 -22.94
CA LEU A 7 3.43 -0.39 -23.30
C LEU A 7 3.13 0.71 -24.34
N GLU A 8 3.76 1.87 -24.19
CA GLU A 8 3.57 2.98 -25.13
C GLU A 8 4.05 2.66 -26.55
N ILE A 9 5.17 1.94 -26.69
CA ILE A 9 5.75 1.56 -27.99
C ILE A 9 5.24 0.21 -28.52
N GLY A 10 4.21 -0.37 -27.89
CA GLY A 10 3.59 -1.62 -28.34
C GLY A 10 4.34 -2.90 -27.96
N GLN A 11 5.36 -2.83 -27.11
CA GLN A 11 6.12 -3.99 -26.62
C GLN A 11 5.43 -4.65 -25.42
N HIS A 12 4.17 -5.05 -25.58
CA HIS A 12 3.33 -5.56 -24.49
C HIS A 12 3.87 -6.85 -23.86
N GLN A 13 4.38 -7.78 -24.68
CA GLN A 13 4.98 -9.03 -24.18
C GLN A 13 6.22 -8.79 -23.33
N GLU A 14 7.06 -7.82 -23.70
CA GLU A 14 8.25 -7.46 -22.93
C GLU A 14 7.87 -6.75 -21.64
N ALA A 15 6.86 -5.86 -21.69
CA ALA A 15 6.29 -5.23 -20.51
C ALA A 15 5.76 -6.27 -19.51
N GLN A 16 5.01 -7.27 -19.99
CA GLN A 16 4.48 -8.34 -19.15
C GLN A 16 5.59 -9.20 -18.54
N LYS A 17 6.61 -9.59 -19.32
CA LYS A 17 7.75 -10.36 -18.80
C LYS A 17 8.49 -9.61 -17.69
N LEU A 18 8.70 -8.31 -17.88
CA LEU A 18 9.33 -7.45 -16.87
C LEU A 18 8.44 -7.35 -15.62
N LEU A 19 7.15 -7.08 -15.79
CA LEU A 19 6.20 -6.95 -14.68
C LEU A 19 6.01 -8.27 -13.92
N ALA A 20 6.01 -9.41 -14.61
CA ALA A 20 5.92 -10.73 -13.98
C ALA A 20 7.11 -11.04 -13.05
N GLN A 21 8.25 -10.39 -13.25
CA GLN A 21 9.42 -10.51 -12.38
C GLN A 21 9.43 -9.43 -11.29
N GLU A 22 9.16 -8.18 -11.65
CA GLU A 22 9.30 -7.05 -10.74
C GLU A 22 8.12 -6.91 -9.77
N VAL A 23 6.90 -7.27 -10.16
CA VAL A 23 5.72 -7.20 -9.27
C VAL A 23 5.89 -8.11 -8.04
N PRO A 24 6.20 -9.42 -8.17
CA PRO A 24 6.41 -10.27 -7.00
C PRO A 24 7.61 -9.83 -6.16
N ARG A 25 8.69 -9.40 -6.82
CA ARG A 25 9.90 -8.91 -6.15
C ARG A 25 9.61 -7.67 -5.30
N PHE A 26 8.90 -6.70 -5.85
CA PHE A 26 8.54 -5.48 -5.13
C PHE A 26 7.59 -5.79 -3.96
N LYS A 27 6.59 -6.66 -4.16
CA LYS A 27 5.71 -7.14 -3.09
C LYS A 27 6.49 -7.76 -1.94
N GLN A 28 7.49 -8.60 -2.23
CA GLN A 28 8.34 -9.21 -1.22
C GLN A 28 9.15 -8.17 -0.44
N ILE A 29 9.67 -7.14 -1.13
CA ILE A 29 10.38 -6.03 -0.49
C ILE A 29 9.43 -5.25 0.42
N ALA A 30 8.23 -4.91 -0.06
CA ALA A 30 7.22 -4.21 0.72
C ALA A 30 6.81 -5.01 1.98
N GLN A 31 6.63 -6.33 1.84
CA GLN A 31 6.34 -7.22 2.96
C GLN A 31 7.49 -7.31 3.96
N THR A 32 8.74 -7.37 3.49
CA THR A 32 9.92 -7.34 4.36
C THR A 32 9.95 -6.07 5.21
N TRP A 33 9.77 -4.91 4.58
CA TRP A 33 9.69 -3.63 5.30
C TRP A 33 8.48 -3.57 6.23
N GLY A 34 7.34 -4.10 5.81
CA GLY A 34 6.16 -4.27 6.66
C GLY A 34 6.48 -5.05 7.92
N SER A 35 7.11 -6.23 7.80
CA SER A 35 7.51 -7.05 8.95
C SER A 35 8.50 -6.32 9.87
N GLU A 36 9.57 -5.74 9.33
CA GLU A 36 10.62 -5.09 10.11
C GLU A 36 10.13 -3.84 10.85
N LEU A 37 9.37 -2.97 10.16
CA LEU A 37 8.93 -1.69 10.74
C LEU A 37 7.68 -1.82 11.60
N ILE A 38 6.86 -2.86 11.38
CA ILE A 38 5.70 -3.17 12.24
C ILE A 38 6.14 -3.96 13.47
N SER A 39 7.25 -4.71 13.42
CA SER A 39 7.77 -5.39 14.61
C SER A 39 8.06 -4.38 15.73
N ASP A 40 7.58 -4.67 16.94
CA ASP A 40 7.82 -3.86 18.13
C ASP A 40 8.18 -4.78 19.30
N ARG A 41 8.99 -4.29 20.25
CA ARG A 41 9.32 -5.04 21.46
C ARG A 41 8.07 -5.36 22.29
N ASN A 42 7.05 -4.52 22.21
CA ASN A 42 5.73 -4.78 22.74
C ASN A 42 4.91 -5.55 21.69
N SER A 43 4.60 -6.81 21.97
CA SER A 43 3.83 -7.68 21.07
C SER A 43 2.42 -7.14 20.76
N SER A 44 1.81 -6.37 21.67
CA SER A 44 0.53 -5.69 21.44
C SER A 44 0.62 -4.56 20.42
N LEU A 45 1.82 -4.02 20.17
CA LEU A 45 2.08 -3.02 19.14
C LEU A 45 2.64 -3.61 17.85
N SER A 46 2.96 -4.91 17.82
CA SER A 46 3.46 -5.62 16.63
C SER A 46 2.34 -5.93 15.63
N THR A 47 1.64 -4.90 15.16
CA THR A 47 0.51 -4.98 14.24
C THR A 47 0.31 -3.63 13.53
N ALA A 48 -0.08 -3.64 12.26
CA ALA A 48 -0.47 -2.44 11.52
C ALA A 48 -1.63 -1.68 12.21
N TYR A 49 -2.47 -2.40 12.96
CA TYR A 49 -3.61 -1.81 13.66
C TYR A 49 -3.22 -0.86 14.80
N ARG A 50 -1.94 -0.81 15.22
CA ARG A 50 -1.47 0.21 16.17
C ARG A 50 -1.68 1.63 15.65
N PHE A 51 -1.64 1.81 14.33
CA PHE A 51 -1.83 3.10 13.67
C PHE A 51 -3.30 3.57 13.72
N SER A 52 -4.24 2.72 14.14
CA SER A 52 -5.63 3.10 14.43
C SER A 52 -5.85 3.60 15.86
N ALA A 53 -4.82 3.64 16.71
CA ALA A 53 -4.98 4.08 18.10
C ALA A 53 -5.32 5.59 18.18
N PRO A 54 -6.05 6.04 19.21
CA PRO A 54 -6.54 7.42 19.28
C PRO A 54 -5.48 8.51 19.14
N ILE A 55 -4.25 8.24 19.60
CA ILE A 55 -3.10 9.15 19.49
C ILE A 55 -2.73 9.49 18.04
N PHE A 56 -3.14 8.68 17.06
CA PHE A 56 -2.83 8.85 15.64
C PHE A 56 -4.00 9.38 14.79
N ASN A 57 -5.21 9.54 15.35
CA ASN A 57 -6.43 9.85 14.59
C ASN A 57 -6.34 11.13 13.74
N ASN A 58 -5.51 12.10 14.14
CA ASN A 58 -5.31 13.35 13.39
C ASN A 58 -4.27 13.25 12.26
N TYR A 59 -3.58 12.12 12.14
CA TYR A 59 -2.42 11.96 11.25
C TYR A 59 -2.55 10.76 10.30
N ILE A 60 -3.24 9.70 10.73
CA ILE A 60 -3.33 8.46 9.98
C ILE A 60 -4.80 8.11 9.80
N THR A 61 -5.25 8.01 8.55
CA THR A 61 -6.64 7.67 8.23
C THR A 61 -6.87 6.15 8.27
N PRO A 62 -8.11 5.69 8.47
CA PRO A 62 -8.43 4.27 8.42
C PRO A 62 -8.04 3.59 7.09
N GLU A 63 -8.13 4.30 5.96
CA GLU A 63 -7.78 3.80 4.63
C GLU A 63 -6.27 3.53 4.52
N ARG A 64 -5.43 4.37 5.13
CA ARG A 64 -3.98 4.13 5.22
C ARG A 64 -3.68 2.86 5.98
N VAL A 65 -4.34 2.67 7.13
CA VAL A 65 -4.16 1.44 7.92
C VAL A 65 -4.61 0.21 7.12
N ALA A 66 -5.72 0.32 6.39
CA ALA A 66 -6.21 -0.76 5.54
C ALA A 66 -5.21 -1.12 4.43
N ARG A 67 -4.55 -0.14 3.79
CA ARG A 67 -3.51 -0.42 2.78
C ARG A 67 -2.23 -0.99 3.37
N ILE A 68 -1.74 -0.45 4.50
CA ILE A 68 -0.56 -0.97 5.19
C ILE A 68 -0.74 -2.44 5.59
N LYS A 69 -1.96 -2.83 6.02
CA LYS A 69 -2.31 -4.21 6.36
C LYS A 69 -2.02 -5.18 5.20
N GLU A 70 -2.23 -4.78 3.95
CA GLU A 70 -2.01 -5.64 2.77
C GLU A 70 -0.53 -6.04 2.58
N ILE A 71 0.40 -5.24 3.10
CA ILE A 71 1.84 -5.54 3.09
C ILE A 71 2.36 -5.99 4.47
N SER A 72 1.48 -6.24 5.44
CA SER A 72 1.84 -6.79 6.75
C SER A 72 1.50 -8.27 6.80
N PRO A 73 2.50 -9.19 6.69
CA PRO A 73 2.25 -10.62 6.70
C PRO A 73 1.53 -11.13 7.95
N ASN A 74 1.74 -10.46 9.09
CA ASN A 74 1.12 -10.82 10.37
C ASN A 74 -0.35 -10.38 10.45
N ASP A 75 -0.79 -9.43 9.62
CA ASP A 75 -2.13 -8.84 9.68
C ASP A 75 -3.02 -9.17 8.46
N SER A 76 -2.43 -9.61 7.35
CA SER A 76 -3.10 -9.80 6.06
C SER A 76 -4.31 -10.75 6.13
N ASN A 77 -4.21 -11.82 6.92
CA ASN A 77 -5.20 -12.90 7.00
C ASN A 77 -6.04 -12.88 8.30
N LEU A 78 -6.03 -11.78 9.06
CA LEU A 78 -6.81 -11.68 10.29
C LEU A 78 -8.31 -11.54 10.01
N ASN A 79 -9.14 -12.27 10.76
CA ASN A 79 -10.58 -12.11 10.75
C ASN A 79 -11.02 -10.87 11.57
N ASN A 80 -12.28 -10.46 11.45
CA ASN A 80 -12.81 -9.25 12.10
C ASN A 80 -12.65 -9.25 13.62
N ASP A 81 -12.81 -10.40 14.28
CA ASP A 81 -12.65 -10.50 15.74
C ASP A 81 -11.19 -10.31 16.16
N SER A 82 -10.25 -10.94 15.46
CA SER A 82 -8.81 -10.76 15.67
C SER A 82 -8.38 -9.33 15.39
N ILE A 83 -8.92 -8.68 14.36
CA ILE A 83 -8.66 -7.28 14.05
C ILE A 83 -9.13 -6.38 15.21
N ARG A 84 -10.37 -6.60 15.69
CA ARG A 84 -10.91 -5.83 16.82
C ARG A 84 -10.06 -6.01 18.07
N TRP A 85 -9.63 -7.25 18.33
CA TRP A 85 -8.76 -7.55 19.47
C TRP A 85 -7.41 -6.83 19.36
N LYS A 86 -6.73 -6.91 18.21
CA LYS A 86 -5.46 -6.20 17.96
C LYS A 86 -5.58 -4.69 18.13
N LYS A 87 -6.64 -4.07 17.62
CA LYS A 87 -6.91 -2.63 17.80
C LYS A 87 -7.03 -2.27 19.28
N ASN A 88 -7.80 -3.07 20.03
CA ASN A 88 -8.00 -2.83 21.46
C ASN A 88 -6.70 -3.00 22.26
N GLU A 89 -5.93 -4.07 22.01
CA GLU A 89 -4.64 -4.27 22.67
C GLU A 89 -3.66 -3.13 22.42
N ALA A 90 -3.56 -2.68 21.16
CA ALA A 90 -2.67 -1.58 20.81
C ALA A 90 -3.12 -0.26 21.46
N ALA A 91 -4.42 0.03 21.46
CA ALA A 91 -4.96 1.22 22.11
C ALA A 91 -4.66 1.20 23.62
N VAL A 92 -4.96 0.09 24.30
CA VAL A 92 -4.67 -0.06 25.73
C VAL A 92 -3.19 0.12 26.02
N ALA A 93 -2.30 -0.52 25.26
CA ALA A 93 -0.86 -0.41 25.43
C ALA A 93 -0.34 1.04 25.32
N LEU A 94 -0.97 1.86 24.48
CA LEU A 94 -0.64 3.27 24.29
C LEU A 94 -1.31 4.21 25.29
N GLU A 95 -2.34 3.75 26.00
CA GLU A 95 -3.09 4.53 27.01
C GLU A 95 -2.66 4.25 28.46
N MET A 96 -1.87 3.19 28.72
CA MET A 96 -1.41 2.84 30.07
C MET A 96 -0.73 4.02 30.78
N SER A 97 -0.80 4.06 32.11
CA SER A 97 -0.29 5.16 32.95
C SER A 97 1.18 5.55 32.68
N ASN A 98 2.03 4.58 32.33
CA ASN A 98 3.45 4.81 31.99
C ASN A 98 3.70 4.94 30.47
N ALA A 99 2.68 4.80 29.64
CA ALA A 99 2.77 4.86 28.18
C ALA A 99 3.27 6.23 27.72
N LYS A 100 2.86 7.33 28.36
CA LYS A 100 3.29 8.69 28.00
C LYS A 100 4.79 8.93 28.16
N GLN A 101 5.45 8.27 29.12
CA GLN A 101 6.91 8.34 29.27
C GLN A 101 7.64 7.47 28.25
N ARG A 102 7.06 6.31 27.92
CA ARG A 102 7.66 5.34 26.97
C ARG A 102 7.46 5.73 25.51
N TYR A 103 6.32 6.33 25.19
CA TYR A 103 5.86 6.72 23.85
C TYR A 103 5.70 8.24 23.80
N ASN A 104 6.83 8.93 23.88
CA ASN A 104 6.87 10.39 23.81
C ASN A 104 6.57 10.90 22.39
N GLN A 105 6.52 12.23 22.21
CA GLN A 105 6.24 12.84 20.91
C GLN A 105 7.23 12.43 19.81
N THR A 106 8.50 12.24 20.14
CA THR A 106 9.50 11.73 19.18
C THR A 106 9.12 10.35 18.65
N TRP A 107 8.72 9.43 19.54
CA TRP A 107 8.25 8.11 19.13
C TRP A 107 6.97 8.20 18.29
N VAL A 108 6.02 9.06 18.67
CA VAL A 108 4.78 9.28 17.90
C VAL A 108 5.09 9.76 16.47
N HIS A 109 5.97 10.75 16.32
CA HIS A 109 6.38 11.23 15.00
C HIS A 109 7.11 10.16 14.17
N GLN A 110 7.94 9.33 14.81
CA GLN A 110 8.56 8.18 14.14
C GLN A 110 7.51 7.20 13.62
N GLN A 111 6.48 6.88 14.43
CA GLN A 111 5.41 6.00 13.99
C GLN A 111 4.56 6.58 12.86
N ILE A 112 4.33 7.90 12.86
CA ILE A 112 3.66 8.58 11.73
C ILE A 112 4.51 8.45 10.45
N ALA A 113 5.82 8.68 10.54
CA ALA A 113 6.71 8.52 9.39
C ALA A 113 6.78 7.08 8.88
N VAL A 114 6.78 6.09 9.80
CA VAL A 114 6.70 4.67 9.43
C VAL A 114 5.39 4.37 8.71
N ALA A 115 4.25 4.87 9.21
CA ALA A 115 2.96 4.66 8.57
C ALA A 115 2.93 5.28 7.16
N GLU A 116 3.45 6.49 6.98
CA GLU A 116 3.54 7.15 5.67
C GLU A 116 4.39 6.34 4.69
N TYR A 117 5.54 5.84 5.14
CA TYR A 117 6.45 5.05 4.31
C TYR A 117 5.81 3.72 3.88
N LEU A 118 5.18 3.00 4.82
CA LEU A 118 4.49 1.75 4.53
C LEU A 118 3.26 1.95 3.65
N ASP A 119 2.51 3.05 3.84
CA ASP A 119 1.38 3.41 2.97
C ASP A 119 1.86 3.60 1.53
N ALA A 120 2.93 4.37 1.32
CA ALA A 120 3.52 4.57 0.00
C ALA A 120 3.98 3.25 -0.66
N LEU A 121 4.62 2.35 0.09
CA LEU A 121 5.00 1.03 -0.42
C LEU A 121 3.79 0.18 -0.81
N SER A 122 2.74 0.18 0.02
CA SER A 122 1.52 -0.57 -0.24
C SER A 122 0.79 -0.05 -1.49
N GLU A 123 0.74 1.28 -1.67
CA GLU A 123 0.14 1.90 -2.84
C GLU A 123 0.94 1.60 -4.11
N LEU A 124 2.28 1.68 -4.06
CA LEU A 124 3.14 1.34 -5.19
C LEU A 124 2.98 -0.14 -5.60
N ALA A 125 2.86 -1.05 -4.63
CA ALA A 125 2.63 -2.47 -4.91
C ALA A 125 1.29 -2.67 -5.65
N ALA A 126 0.21 -2.04 -5.17
CA ALA A 126 -1.11 -2.12 -5.81
C ALA A 126 -1.13 -1.48 -7.22
N ARG A 127 -0.36 -0.40 -7.42
CA ARG A 127 -0.20 0.24 -8.74
C ARG A 127 0.53 -0.67 -9.72
N LEU A 128 1.56 -1.39 -9.26
CA LEU A 128 2.29 -2.35 -10.09
C LEU A 128 1.41 -3.54 -10.50
N ASP A 129 0.54 -4.03 -9.61
CA ASP A 129 -0.47 -5.04 -9.95
C ASP A 129 -1.41 -4.54 -11.05
N THR A 130 -1.98 -3.36 -10.86
CA THR A 130 -2.88 -2.75 -11.85
C THR A 130 -2.17 -2.55 -13.20
N LEU A 131 -0.89 -2.19 -13.19
CA LEU A 131 -0.09 -2.04 -14.40
C LEU A 131 0.15 -3.38 -15.11
N GLN A 132 0.31 -4.47 -14.35
CA GLN A 132 0.41 -5.82 -14.89
C GLN A 132 -0.90 -6.26 -15.56
N ASP A 133 -2.04 -6.00 -14.91
CA ASP A 133 -3.36 -6.27 -15.48
C ASP A 133 -3.60 -5.45 -16.75
N PHE A 134 -3.17 -4.17 -16.75
CA PHE A 134 -3.27 -3.31 -17.92
C PHE A 134 -2.38 -3.78 -19.08
N ALA A 135 -1.18 -4.28 -18.79
CA ALA A 135 -0.30 -4.90 -19.79
C ALA A 135 -0.92 -6.16 -20.42
N ALA A 136 -1.61 -6.97 -19.61
CA ALA A 136 -2.39 -8.13 -20.08
C ALA A 136 -3.54 -7.70 -21.00
N LEU A 137 -4.24 -6.63 -20.64
CA LEU A 137 -5.32 -6.07 -21.46
C LEU A 137 -4.79 -5.55 -22.81
N CYS A 138 -3.66 -4.83 -22.82
CA CYS A 138 -3.07 -4.31 -24.05
C CYS A 138 -2.70 -5.43 -25.03
N GLU A 139 -2.09 -6.51 -24.54
CA GLU A 139 -1.79 -7.67 -25.38
C GLU A 139 -3.07 -8.36 -25.87
N ALA A 140 -4.04 -8.61 -24.99
CA ALA A 140 -5.28 -9.28 -25.35
C ALA A 140 -6.13 -8.51 -26.37
N LYS A 141 -5.94 -7.18 -26.46
CA LYS A 141 -6.59 -6.30 -27.44
C LYS A 141 -5.76 -6.06 -28.69
N GLU A 142 -4.54 -6.59 -28.76
CA GLU A 142 -3.62 -6.43 -29.89
C GLU A 142 -3.40 -4.97 -30.31
N VAL A 143 -3.47 -4.03 -29.35
CA VAL A 143 -3.27 -2.60 -29.64
C VAL A 143 -1.82 -2.33 -29.98
N LYS A 144 -1.54 -1.36 -30.85
CA LYS A 144 -0.15 -1.02 -31.22
C LYS A 144 0.51 -0.09 -30.20
N SER A 145 -0.30 0.56 -29.37
CA SER A 145 0.13 1.39 -28.25
C SER A 145 -0.91 1.33 -27.14
N SER A 146 -0.47 1.39 -25.88
CA SER A 146 -1.38 1.58 -24.74
C SER A 146 -2.27 2.82 -24.87
N LYS A 147 -1.82 3.84 -25.63
CA LYS A 147 -2.59 5.06 -25.91
C LYS A 147 -3.92 4.79 -26.63
N GLU A 148 -4.06 3.66 -27.32
CA GLU A 148 -5.33 3.29 -27.97
C GLU A 148 -6.42 2.86 -26.96
N LEU A 149 -6.02 2.44 -25.75
CA LEU A 149 -6.95 2.06 -24.67
C LEU A 149 -7.10 3.16 -23.62
N LEU A 150 -6.17 4.10 -23.57
CA LEU A 150 -6.24 5.25 -22.68
C LEU A 150 -7.13 6.33 -23.29
N PRO A 151 -7.84 7.11 -22.47
CA PRO A 151 -8.57 8.27 -22.95
C PRO A 151 -7.64 9.24 -23.69
N ASP A 152 -8.07 9.71 -24.87
CA ASP A 152 -7.36 10.70 -25.67
C ASP A 152 -7.93 12.12 -25.46
N GLU A 153 -7.39 13.10 -26.19
CA GLU A 153 -7.84 14.51 -26.12
C GLU A 153 -9.28 14.73 -26.62
N THR A 154 -9.87 13.75 -27.32
CA THR A 154 -11.24 13.80 -27.85
C THR A 154 -12.24 13.07 -26.98
N ALA A 155 -11.77 12.35 -25.96
CA ALA A 155 -12.61 11.58 -25.09
C ALA A 155 -13.53 12.49 -24.25
N LYS A 156 -14.80 12.08 -24.12
CA LYS A 156 -15.82 12.90 -23.46
C LYS A 156 -15.53 13.04 -21.97
N PRO A 157 -15.61 14.25 -21.40
CA PRO A 157 -15.54 14.44 -19.95
C PRO A 157 -16.48 13.50 -19.21
N GLY A 158 -16.00 12.93 -18.11
CA GLY A 158 -16.70 11.85 -17.40
C GLY A 158 -15.93 11.42 -16.16
N LEU A 159 -16.24 10.24 -15.60
CA LEU A 159 -15.66 9.78 -14.33
C LEU A 159 -14.11 9.77 -14.31
N TYR A 160 -13.48 9.65 -15.49
CA TYR A 160 -12.02 9.54 -15.66
C TYR A 160 -11.38 10.73 -16.39
N LEU A 161 -12.17 11.74 -16.78
CA LEU A 161 -11.69 12.91 -17.51
C LEU A 161 -12.26 14.17 -16.86
N LEU A 162 -11.37 14.97 -16.30
CA LEU A 162 -11.73 16.26 -15.74
C LEU A 162 -12.27 17.18 -16.85
N PRO A 163 -13.31 17.99 -16.58
CA PRO A 163 -13.68 19.05 -17.50
C PRO A 163 -12.51 20.04 -17.64
N ALA A 164 -12.29 20.50 -18.87
CA ALA A 164 -11.29 21.51 -19.21
C ALA A 164 -11.60 22.87 -18.55
#